data_AF-A0A150UP62-F1
#
_entry.id   AF-A0A150UP62-F1
#
_cell.length_a   1.000
_cell.length_b   1.000
_cell.length_c   1.000
_cell.angle_alpha   90.00
_cell.angle_beta   90.00
_cell.angle_gamma   90.00
#
_symmetry.space_group_name_H-M   'P 1'
#
loop_
_entity.id
_entity.type
_entity.pdbx_description
1 polymer ?
#
loop_
_entity_poly.entity_id
_entity_poly.type
_entity_poly.pdbx_seq_one_letter_code
_entity_poly.pdbx_strand_id
1 'polypeptide(L)'
;MLVTTRSKEEALKLVYESDIVDVRAMSEGEAEVLLEKKLGRPSPDNGPLVVALDCMPLAITQAAAYIQEMGSLCSVKQYREKLEESRISRTSLLRNHIPLPSRDEKAINSILLTWQISFDHIQ
;
A
#
# COMPACT_ATOMS: atom_id res chain seq x y z
N MET A 1 -2.32 10.90 19.36
CA MET A 1 -2.83 9.75 18.59
C MET A 1 -2.92 10.20 17.14
N LEU A 2 -2.31 9.47 16.19
CA LEU A 2 -2.36 9.79 14.76
C LEU A 2 -3.09 8.65 14.06
N VAL A 3 -4.11 8.99 13.27
CA VAL A 3 -4.94 8.01 12.53
C VAL A 3 -4.92 8.41 11.05
N THR A 4 -4.78 7.44 10.17
CA THR A 4 -4.83 7.64 8.71
C THR A 4 -6.02 6.89 8.15
N THR A 5 -6.85 7.54 7.33
CA THR A 5 -7.98 6.92 6.63
C THR A 5 -8.01 7.40 5.18
N ARG A 6 -8.53 6.56 4.29
CA ARG A 6 -8.80 6.92 2.89
C ARG A 6 -10.09 7.74 2.75
N SER A 7 -10.99 7.64 3.72
CA SER A 7 -12.30 8.26 3.68
C SER A 7 -12.34 9.50 4.56
N LYS A 8 -12.56 10.66 3.93
CA LYS A 8 -12.75 11.92 4.66
C LYS A 8 -13.98 11.84 5.57
N GLU A 9 -15.02 11.13 5.15
CA GLU A 9 -16.22 10.94 5.98
C GLU A 9 -15.90 10.18 7.27
N GLU A 10 -15.13 9.09 7.16
CA GLU A 10 -14.67 8.35 8.35
C GLU A 10 -13.74 9.18 9.23
N ALA A 11 -12.90 10.04 8.64
CA ALA A 11 -12.05 10.96 9.42
C ALA A 11 -12.90 11.94 10.24
N LEU A 12 -13.96 12.50 9.64
CA LEU A 12 -14.85 13.47 10.28
C LEU A 12 -15.66 12.86 11.45
N LYS A 13 -15.79 11.54 11.52
CA LYS A 13 -16.38 10.86 12.70
C LYS A 13 -15.44 10.89 13.91
N LEU A 14 -14.15 11.07 13.69
CA LEU A 14 -13.11 11.01 14.73
C LEU A 14 -12.52 12.38 15.09
N VAL A 15 -12.40 13.28 14.11
CA VAL A 15 -11.75 14.59 14.28
C VAL A 15 -12.53 15.69 13.55
N TYR A 16 -12.30 16.95 13.95
CA TYR A 16 -12.86 18.09 13.22
C TYR A 16 -12.19 18.26 11.87
N GLU A 17 -12.89 18.86 10.91
CA GLU A 17 -12.36 19.08 9.56
C GLU A 17 -11.05 19.90 9.55
N SER A 18 -10.90 20.84 10.48
CA SER A 18 -9.69 21.65 10.67
C SER A 18 -8.46 20.83 11.04
N ASP A 19 -8.66 19.63 11.58
CA ASP A 19 -7.61 18.74 12.06
C ASP A 19 -7.25 17.66 11.02
N ILE A 20 -7.93 17.66 9.86
CA ILE A 20 -7.66 16.73 8.76
C ILE A 20 -6.61 17.33 7.82
N VAL A 21 -5.56 16.56 7.57
CA VAL A 21 -4.56 16.88 6.54
C VAL A 21 -4.84 16.03 5.30
N ASP A 22 -5.25 16.67 4.21
CA ASP A 22 -5.43 16.02 2.91
C ASP A 22 -4.06 15.72 2.29
N VAL A 23 -3.77 14.43 2.12
CA VAL A 23 -2.50 13.95 1.54
C VAL A 23 -2.76 13.58 0.09
N ARG A 24 -2.38 14.49 -0.82
CA ARG A 24 -2.53 14.30 -2.27
C ARG A 24 -1.31 13.63 -2.90
N ALA A 25 -1.49 13.12 -4.11
CA ALA A 25 -0.40 12.68 -4.96
C ALA A 25 0.60 13.81 -5.16
N MET A 26 1.89 13.49 -5.05
CA MET A 26 2.95 14.38 -5.49
C MET A 26 3.09 14.31 -7.02
N SER A 27 3.79 15.26 -7.61
CA SER A 27 4.32 15.04 -8.95
C SER A 27 5.37 13.91 -8.93
N GLU A 28 5.54 13.22 -10.05
CA GLU A 28 6.54 12.13 -10.17
C GLU A 28 7.95 12.60 -9.78
N GLY A 29 8.35 13.80 -10.21
CA GLY A 29 9.66 14.36 -9.85
C GLY A 29 9.82 14.62 -8.35
N GLU A 30 8.79 15.15 -7.69
CA GLU A 30 8.82 15.34 -6.24
C GLU A 30 8.80 13.99 -5.48
N ALA A 31 8.07 13.02 -6.01
CA ALA A 31 7.97 11.67 -5.46
C ALA A 31 9.31 10.93 -5.52
N GLU A 32 10.03 11.02 -6.64
CA GLU A 32 11.38 10.47 -6.78
C GLU A 32 12.35 11.14 -5.80
N VAL A 33 12.33 12.47 -5.72
CA VAL A 33 13.17 13.23 -4.77
C VAL A 33 12.87 12.84 -3.32
N LEU A 34 11.59 12.62 -2.96
CA LEU A 34 11.22 12.15 -1.64
C LEU A 34 11.79 10.76 -1.36
N LEU A 35 11.63 9.82 -2.29
CA LEU A 35 12.14 8.45 -2.15
C LEU A 35 13.67 8.44 -2.00
N GLU A 36 14.39 9.21 -2.80
CA GLU A 36 15.83 9.36 -2.73
C GLU A 36 16.29 9.94 -1.39
N LYS A 37 15.65 11.02 -0.93
CA LYS A 37 15.94 11.63 0.36
C LYS A 37 15.71 10.65 1.51
N LYS A 38 14.66 9.83 1.42
CA LYS A 38 14.38 8.81 2.44
C LYS A 38 15.44 7.72 2.42
N LEU A 39 15.75 7.15 1.25
CA LEU A 39 16.70 6.04 1.12
C LEU A 39 18.17 6.47 1.28
N GLY A 40 18.48 7.76 1.18
CA GLY A 40 19.84 8.31 1.24
C GLY A 40 20.71 7.97 0.04
N ARG A 41 20.13 7.37 -1.01
CA ARG A 41 20.83 6.99 -2.24
C ARG A 41 19.88 7.01 -3.44
N PRO A 42 20.35 7.43 -4.63
CA PRO A 42 19.59 7.29 -5.86
C PRO A 42 19.54 5.83 -6.31
N SER A 43 18.48 5.48 -7.02
CA SER A 43 18.31 4.16 -7.63
C SER A 43 17.57 4.32 -8.97
N PRO A 44 17.98 3.60 -10.03
CA PRO A 44 17.30 3.67 -11.32
C PRO A 44 15.85 3.15 -11.25
N ASP A 45 15.52 2.36 -10.22
CA ASP A 45 14.19 1.83 -9.99
C ASP A 45 13.26 2.78 -9.21
N ASN A 46 13.73 3.99 -8.85
CA ASN A 46 12.93 4.96 -8.08
C ASN A 46 11.69 5.41 -8.84
N GLY A 47 11.83 5.90 -10.07
CA GLY A 47 10.72 6.35 -10.91
C GLY A 47 9.61 5.30 -11.03
N PRO A 48 9.91 4.08 -11.50
CA PRO A 48 8.88 3.05 -11.60
C PRO A 48 8.28 2.64 -10.25
N LEU A 49 9.04 2.71 -9.14
CA LEU A 49 8.49 2.42 -7.82
C LEU A 49 7.53 3.53 -7.36
N VAL A 50 7.87 4.81 -7.53
CA VAL A 50 6.97 5.90 -7.10
C VAL A 50 5.69 5.95 -7.91
N VAL A 51 5.76 5.64 -9.21
CA VAL A 51 4.58 5.46 -10.06
C VAL A 51 3.73 4.28 -9.57
N ALA A 52 4.36 3.14 -9.25
CA ALA A 52 3.64 2.00 -8.68
C ALA A 52 2.99 2.32 -7.33
N LEU A 53 3.50 3.28 -6.58
CA LEU A 53 2.94 3.78 -5.32
C LEU A 53 1.98 4.96 -5.52
N ASP A 54 1.50 5.18 -6.75
CA ASP A 54 0.55 6.23 -7.12
C ASP A 54 1.03 7.65 -6.74
N CYS A 55 2.35 7.84 -6.67
CA CYS A 55 3.00 9.06 -6.18
C CYS A 55 2.49 9.54 -4.80
N MET A 56 1.98 8.64 -3.97
CA MET A 56 1.48 8.98 -2.63
C MET A 56 2.64 9.17 -1.65
N PRO A 57 2.81 10.37 -1.05
CA PRO A 57 3.96 10.65 -0.17
C PRO A 57 4.05 9.69 1.02
N LEU A 58 2.91 9.30 1.58
CA LEU A 58 2.85 8.37 2.70
C LEU A 58 3.27 6.95 2.29
N ALA A 59 2.78 6.46 1.15
CA ALA A 59 3.15 5.15 0.62
C ALA A 59 4.65 5.08 0.28
N ILE A 60 5.19 6.15 -0.31
CA ILE A 60 6.63 6.30 -0.59
C ILE A 60 7.44 6.27 0.70
N THR A 61 7.01 7.01 1.73
CA THR A 61 7.71 7.06 3.02
C THR A 61 7.70 5.69 3.71
N GLN A 62 6.59 4.98 3.67
CA GLN A 62 6.47 3.62 4.23
C GLN A 62 7.33 2.61 3.47
N ALA A 63 7.30 2.64 2.13
CA ALA A 63 8.14 1.78 1.30
C ALA A 63 9.63 2.03 1.57
N ALA A 64 10.03 3.30 1.66
CA ALA A 64 11.42 3.67 1.93
C ALA A 64 11.88 3.22 3.34
N ALA A 65 11.01 3.31 4.35
CA ALA A 65 11.29 2.83 5.69
C ALA A 65 11.49 1.31 5.70
N TYR A 66 10.59 0.56 5.03
CA TYR A 66 10.71 -0.90 4.91
C TYR A 66 12.01 -1.32 4.20
N ILE A 67 12.35 -0.67 3.08
CA ILE A 67 13.58 -0.96 2.34
C ILE A 67 14.82 -0.70 3.20
N GLN A 68 14.82 0.38 3.99
CA GLN A 68 15.92 0.67 4.92
C GLN A 68 16.04 -0.37 6.04
N GLU A 69 14.92 -0.75 6.65
CA GLU A 69 14.89 -1.73 7.73
C GLU A 69 15.39 -3.10 7.25
N MET A 70 15.08 -3.48 6.01
CA MET A 70 15.54 -4.72 5.38
C MET A 70 16.99 -4.63 4.88
N GLY A 71 17.60 -3.44 4.85
CA GLY A 71 19.01 -3.23 4.51
C GLY A 71 19.41 -3.83 3.15
N SER A 72 20.35 -4.78 3.17
CA SER A 72 20.83 -5.46 1.95
C SER A 72 19.90 -6.56 1.43
N LEU A 73 18.88 -6.94 2.19
CA LEU A 73 17.96 -8.04 1.85
C LEU A 73 16.83 -7.60 0.90
N CYS A 74 16.65 -6.29 0.72
CA CYS A 74 15.60 -5.75 -0.12
C CYS A 74 16.10 -4.52 -0.87
N SER A 75 16.27 -4.65 -2.18
CA SER A 75 16.50 -3.51 -3.07
C SER A 75 15.18 -2.83 -3.46
N VAL A 76 15.27 -1.61 -3.98
CA VAL A 76 14.13 -0.86 -4.54
C VAL A 76 13.39 -1.70 -5.59
N LYS A 77 14.15 -2.38 -6.46
CA LYS A 77 13.62 -3.30 -7.48
C LYS A 77 12.86 -4.48 -6.86
N GLN A 78 13.48 -5.16 -5.89
CA GLN A 78 12.87 -6.33 -5.23
C GLN A 78 11.60 -5.95 -4.49
N TYR A 79 11.56 -4.77 -3.86
CA TYR A 79 10.35 -4.26 -3.23
C TYR A 79 9.24 -4.02 -4.26
N ARG A 80 9.57 -3.40 -5.41
CA ARG A 80 8.60 -3.18 -6.49
C ARG A 80 8.03 -4.49 -7.03
N GLU A 81 8.87 -5.50 -7.24
CA GLU A 81 8.44 -6.83 -7.71
C GLU A 81 7.48 -7.48 -6.69
N LYS A 82 7.80 -7.43 -5.40
CA LYS A 82 6.91 -7.90 -4.32
C LYS A 82 5.58 -7.14 -4.28
N LEU A 83 5.62 -5.82 -4.48
CA LEU A 83 4.43 -4.99 -4.53
C LEU A 83 3.50 -5.44 -5.67
N GLU A 84 4.05 -5.68 -6.87
CA GLU A 84 3.29 -6.12 -8.03
C GLU A 84 2.73 -7.54 -7.84
N GLU A 85 3.52 -8.47 -7.32
CA GLU A 85 3.05 -9.82 -6.97
C GLU A 85 1.92 -9.77 -5.93
N SER A 86 2.00 -8.87 -4.95
CA SER A 86 0.93 -8.67 -3.96
C SER A 86 -0.35 -8.12 -4.59
N ARG A 87 -0.24 -7.29 -5.63
CA ARG A 87 -1.40 -6.76 -6.38
C ARG A 87 -2.03 -7.84 -7.23
N ILE A 88 -1.23 -8.66 -7.92
CA ILE A 88 -1.70 -9.80 -8.73
C ILE A 88 -2.35 -10.87 -7.84
N SER A 89 -1.77 -11.19 -6.70
CA SER A 89 -2.36 -12.15 -5.75
C SER A 89 -3.67 -11.60 -5.16
N ARG A 90 -3.74 -10.33 -4.76
CA ARG A 90 -4.98 -9.73 -4.26
C ARG A 90 -6.07 -9.71 -5.34
N THR A 91 -5.73 -9.29 -6.56
CA THR A 91 -6.70 -9.26 -7.67
C THR A 91 -7.13 -10.66 -8.11
N SER A 92 -6.25 -11.65 -8.08
CA SER A 92 -6.60 -13.05 -8.36
C SER A 92 -7.44 -13.68 -7.25
N LEU A 93 -7.21 -13.35 -5.97
CA LEU A 93 -8.09 -13.75 -4.87
C LEU A 93 -9.48 -13.11 -4.97
N LEU A 94 -9.57 -11.86 -5.45
CA LEU A 94 -10.85 -11.19 -5.69
C LEU A 94 -11.56 -11.74 -6.94
N ARG A 95 -10.81 -12.18 -7.96
CA ARG A 95 -11.35 -12.63 -9.25
C ARG A 95 -11.65 -14.11 -9.29
N ASN A 96 -10.89 -14.92 -8.56
CA ASN A 96 -11.06 -16.35 -8.45
C ASN A 96 -11.34 -16.68 -6.99
N HIS A 97 -12.51 -17.24 -6.73
CA HIS A 97 -12.77 -18.07 -5.54
C HIS A 97 -11.85 -19.30 -5.58
N ILE A 98 -10.54 -19.15 -5.39
CA ILE A 98 -9.55 -20.22 -5.56
C ILE A 98 -9.85 -21.31 -4.53
N PRO A 99 -10.23 -22.54 -4.95
CA PRO A 99 -10.31 -23.68 -4.06
C PRO A 99 -8.88 -24.05 -3.69
N LEU A 100 -8.41 -23.64 -2.50
CA LEU A 100 -7.17 -24.17 -1.95
C LEU A 100 -7.47 -25.56 -1.37
N PRO A 101 -6.64 -26.58 -1.66
CA PRO A 101 -6.80 -27.92 -1.10
C PRO A 101 -6.33 -27.90 0.37
N SER A 102 -7.16 -27.35 1.25
CA SER A 102 -6.97 -27.46 2.69
C SER A 102 -8.29 -27.81 3.35
N ARG A 103 -8.21 -28.42 4.53
CA ARG A 103 -9.24 -29.24 5.17
C ARG A 103 -10.53 -28.49 5.55
N ASP A 104 -10.63 -27.18 5.30
CA ASP A 104 -11.81 -26.36 5.54
C ASP A 104 -11.92 -25.22 4.52
N GLU A 105 -12.23 -25.57 3.27
CA GLU A 105 -12.55 -24.64 2.19
C GLU A 105 -13.64 -23.62 2.58
N LYS A 106 -14.61 -24.04 3.43
CA LYS A 106 -15.67 -23.16 3.95
C LYS A 106 -15.16 -22.06 4.89
N ALA A 107 -14.23 -22.37 5.79
CA ALA A 107 -13.75 -21.39 6.77
C ALA A 107 -12.85 -20.33 6.11
N ILE A 108 -11.99 -20.76 5.18
CA ILE A 108 -11.13 -19.85 4.40
C ILE A 108 -11.96 -18.96 3.48
N ASN A 109 -12.96 -19.52 2.79
CA ASN A 109 -13.89 -18.73 2.00
C ASN A 109 -14.68 -17.75 2.87
N SER A 110 -15.12 -18.15 4.07
CA SER A 110 -15.83 -17.24 4.99
C SER A 110 -14.94 -16.10 5.47
N ILE A 111 -13.67 -16.37 5.80
CA ILE A 111 -12.71 -15.34 6.19
C ILE A 111 -12.48 -14.40 5.01
N LEU A 112 -12.17 -14.93 3.83
CA LEU A 112 -11.92 -14.13 2.62
C LEU A 112 -13.12 -13.28 2.21
N LEU A 113 -14.33 -13.84 2.23
CA LEU A 113 -15.59 -13.12 2.03
C LEU A 113 -15.77 -12.02 3.08
N THR A 114 -15.50 -12.31 4.35
CA THR A 114 -15.60 -11.31 5.42
C THR A 114 -14.61 -10.18 5.21
N TRP A 115 -13.37 -10.48 4.80
CA TRP A 115 -12.37 -9.47 4.44
C TRP A 115 -12.79 -8.67 3.21
N GLN A 116 -13.29 -9.31 2.16
CA GLN A 116 -13.77 -8.64 0.95
C GLN A 116 -14.92 -7.69 1.27
N ILE A 117 -15.94 -8.15 1.99
CA ILE A 117 -17.06 -7.32 2.43
C ILE A 117 -16.55 -6.16 3.29
N SER A 118 -15.62 -6.42 4.22
CA SER A 118 -15.05 -5.36 5.07
C SER A 118 -14.24 -4.34 4.26
N PHE A 119 -13.52 -4.77 3.22
CA PHE A 119 -12.75 -3.88 2.35
C PHE A 119 -13.63 -3.11 1.36
N ASP A 120 -14.72 -3.71 0.86
CA ASP A 120 -15.70 -3.06 -0.02
C ASP A 120 -16.53 -2.01 0.74
N HIS A 121 -16.70 -2.18 2.07
CA HIS A 121 -17.46 -1.24 2.91
C HIS A 121 -16.65 -0.03 3.40
N ILE A 122 -15.34 0.00 3.15
CA ILE A 122 -14.52 1.19 3.39
C ILE A 122 -14.58 2.03 2.10
N GLN A 123 -15.62 2.84 1.91
CA GLN A 123 -15.59 3.94 0.92
C GLN A 123 -15.00 5.19 1.54
#